data_AF-A0A6I2TW63-F1
#
_entry.id   AF-A0A6I2TW63-F1
#
_cell.length_a   1.000
_cell.length_b   1.000
_cell.length_c   1.000
_cell.angle_alpha   90.00
_cell.angle_beta   90.00
_cell.angle_gamma   90.00
#
_symmetry.space_group_name_H-M   'P 1'
#
loop_
_entity.id
_entity.type
_entity.pdbx_description
1 polymer ?
#
loop_
_entity_poly.entity_id
_entity_poly.type
_entity_poly.pdbx_seq_one_letter_code
_entity_poly.pdbx_strand_id
1 'polypeptide(L)' 'MKKILVTEKEEELIEAIRNFRKSYPRGNPQLLWYAQQLFDEMIEPPEYYT' A
#
# COMPACT_ATOMS: atom_id res chain seq x y z
N MET A 1 -6.92 -11.64 -18.15
CA MET A 1 -6.95 -10.65 -17.06
C MET A 1 -7.14 -9.27 -17.66
N LYS A 2 -8.07 -8.47 -17.12
CA LYS A 2 -8.19 -7.05 -17.47
C LYS A 2 -6.98 -6.32 -16.88
N LYS A 3 -6.24 -5.58 -17.70
CA LYS A 3 -5.19 -4.68 -17.22
C LYS A 3 -5.83 -3.32 -16.95
N ILE A 4 -5.52 -2.73 -15.81
CA ILE A 4 -5.96 -1.40 -15.42
C ILE A 4 -4.70 -0.54 -15.34
N LEU A 5 -4.75 0.66 -15.92
CA LEU A 5 -3.72 1.68 -15.71
C LEU A 5 -3.95 2.28 -14.33
N VAL A 6 -2.89 2.34 -13.53
CA VAL A 6 -2.91 2.86 -12.16
C VAL A 6 -1.96 4.05 -12.07
N THR A 7 -2.18 4.87 -11.06
CA THR A 7 -1.26 5.95 -10.68
C THR A 7 0.02 5.39 -10.04
N GLU A 8 1.07 6.20 -9.96
CA GLU A 8 2.34 5.80 -9.33
C GLU A 8 2.15 5.38 -7.86
N LYS A 9 1.30 6.08 -7.11
CA LYS A 9 0.98 5.74 -5.70
C LYS A 9 0.27 4.39 -5.56
N GLU A 10 -0.67 4.11 -6.45
CA GLU A 10 -1.37 2.82 -6.47
C GLU A 10 -0.40 1.68 -6.86
N GLU A 11 0.51 1.93 -7.81
CA GLU A 11 1.56 0.97 -8.17
C GLU A 11 2.46 0.65 -6.96
N GLU A 12 2.90 1.67 -6.23
CA GLU A 12 3.71 1.53 -5.02
C GLU A 12 3.01 0.68 -3.94
N LEU A 13 1.72 0.94 -3.67
CA LEU A 13 0.94 0.11 -2.74
C LEU A 13 0.86 -1.35 -3.21
N ILE A 14 0.62 -1.59 -4.51
CA ILE A 14 0.54 -2.94 -5.07
C ILE A 14 1.88 -3.68 -4.88
N GLU A 15 3.00 -3.02 -5.12
CA GLU A 15 4.33 -3.59 -4.91
C GLU A 15 4.61 -3.88 -3.43
N ALA A 16 4.27 -2.96 -2.52
CA ALA A 16 4.41 -3.14 -1.08
C ALA A 16 3.64 -4.38 -0.60
N ILE A 17 2.37 -4.54 -1.03
CA ILE A 17 1.55 -5.72 -0.70
C ILE A 17 2.18 -7.01 -1.25
N ARG A 18 2.67 -7.00 -2.49
CA ARG A 18 3.33 -8.17 -3.09
C ARG A 18 4.60 -8.56 -2.33
N ASN A 19 5.40 -7.58 -1.91
CA ASN A 19 6.63 -7.79 -1.15
C ASN A 19 6.32 -8.33 0.24
N PHE A 20 5.31 -7.79 0.93
CA PHE A 20 4.83 -8.35 2.18
C PHE A 20 4.42 -9.82 2.03
N ARG A 21 3.62 -10.17 1.01
CA ARG A 21 3.23 -11.57 0.75
C ARG A 21 4.42 -12.49 0.45
N LYS A 22 5.41 -12.02 -0.31
CA LYS A 22 6.64 -12.78 -0.59
C LYS A 22 7.49 -13.02 0.66
N SER A 23 7.38 -12.15 1.67
CA SER A 23 8.12 -12.31 2.92
C SER A 23 7.56 -13.41 3.85
N TYR A 24 6.37 -13.94 3.56
CA TYR A 24 5.78 -15.04 4.32
C TYR A 24 6.59 -16.36 4.18
N PRO A 25 6.73 -17.19 5.24
CA PRO A 25 6.16 -17.05 6.59
C PRO A 25 6.98 -16.18 7.55
N ARG A 26 8.23 -15.83 7.19
CA ARG A 26 9.13 -15.02 8.02
C ARG A 26 8.88 -13.52 7.83
N GLY A 27 7.61 -13.14 7.70
CA GLY A 27 7.21 -11.82 7.23
C GLY A 27 7.77 -10.72 8.11
N ASN A 28 8.20 -9.62 7.48
CA ASN A 28 8.73 -8.47 8.22
C ASN A 28 7.56 -7.53 8.61
N PRO A 29 7.31 -7.29 9.91
CA PRO A 29 6.27 -6.38 10.36
C PRO A 29 6.34 -4.96 9.75
N GLN A 30 7.54 -4.47 9.42
CA GLN A 30 7.71 -3.18 8.73
C GLN A 30 7.09 -3.17 7.33
N LEU A 31 7.08 -4.30 6.61
CA LEU A 31 6.47 -4.37 5.28
C LEU A 31 4.94 -4.24 5.35
N LEU A 32 4.33 -4.82 6.39
CA LEU A 32 2.90 -4.66 6.65
C LEU A 32 2.57 -3.23 7.01
N TRP A 33 3.34 -2.63 7.93
CA TRP A 33 3.15 -1.25 8.36
C TRP A 33 3.29 -0.28 7.18
N TYR A 34 4.31 -0.46 6.34
CA TYR A 34 4.52 0.36 5.16
C TYR A 34 3.34 0.30 4.18
N ALA A 35 2.82 -0.90 3.88
CA ALA A 35 1.64 -1.03 3.04
C ALA A 35 0.38 -0.37 3.63
N GLN A 36 0.24 -0.36 4.97
CA GLN A 36 -0.87 0.31 5.65
C GLN A 36 -0.75 1.83 5.56
N GLN A 37 0.44 2.40 5.79
CA GLN A 37 0.66 3.83 5.67
C GLN A 37 0.36 4.36 4.26
N LEU A 38 0.83 3.65 3.22
CA LEU A 38 0.52 4.02 1.83
C LEU A 38 -0.99 4.03 1.56
N PHE A 39 -1.73 3.06 2.11
CA PHE A 39 -3.17 3.02 1.98
C PHE A 39 -3.84 4.18 2.72
N ASP A 40 -3.45 4.41 3.98
CA ASP A 40 -3.99 5.48 4.82
C ASP A 40 -3.81 6.86 4.17
N GLU A 41 -2.60 7.16 3.67
CA GLU A 41 -2.29 8.41 2.94
C GLU A 41 -3.14 8.60 1.67
N MET A 42 -3.56 7.51 1.02
CA MET A 42 -4.39 7.59 -0.19
C MET A 42 -5.87 7.83 0.11
N ILE A 43 -6.35 7.41 1.28
CA ILE A 43 -7.74 7.59 1.69
C ILE A 43 -7.92 8.76 2.66
N GLU A 44 -6.82 9.34 3.14
CA GLU A 44 -6.85 10.50 4.02
C GLU A 44 -7.56 11.67 3.31
N PRO A 45 -8.72 12.11 3.82
CA PRO A 45 -9.42 13.23 3.22
C PRO A 45 -8.59 14.51 3.43
N PRO A 46 -8.61 15.46 2.48
CA PRO A 46 -8.03 16.78 2.69
C PRO A 46 -8.80 17.51 3.81
N GLU A 47 -8.29 17.39 5.03
CA GLU A 47 -8.60 18.15 6.25
C GLU A 47 -10.05 18.10 6.79
N TYR A 48 -10.26 17.33 7.87
CA TYR A 48 -11.23 17.67 8.92
C TYR A 48 -10.51 18.42 10.05
N TYR A 49 -10.10 19.67 9.80
CA TYR A 49 -9.70 20.61 10.84
C TYR A 49 -10.41 21.94 10.61
N THR A 50 -11.55 22.11 11.27
CA THR A 50 -12.16 23.41 11.59
C THR A 50 -12.18 23.59 13.09
#